data_AF-R6R895-F1
#
_entry.id   AF-R6R895-F1
#
_cell.length_a   1.000
_cell.length_b   1.000
_cell.length_c   1.000
_cell.angle_alpha   90.00
_cell.angle_beta   90.00
_cell.angle_gamma   90.00
#
_symmetry.space_group_name_H-M   'P 1'
#
loop_
_entity.id
_entity.type
_entity.pdbx_description
1 polymer ?
#
loop_
_entity_poly.entity_id
_entity_poly.type
_entity_poly.pdbx_seq_one_letter_code
_entity_poly.pdbx_strand_id
1 'polypeptide(L)'
;MNKLKKIRNRIYSAISSFMAVTFLTMSGFAQGNIANSVIATGTKKLIADVSSWLTGIAITVTAVVCVALFIARGLSDEQDKKTWDKRIKTTIVSGILAITITSIVGVIASYFGG
;
A
#
# COMPACT_ATOMS: atom_id res chain seq x y z
N MET A 1 58.77 3.37 -36.06
CA MET A 1 57.61 3.91 -35.32
C MET A 1 58.11 4.99 -34.34
N ASN A 2 57.77 6.26 -34.55
CA ASN A 2 58.35 7.39 -33.81
C ASN A 2 58.15 7.27 -32.30
N LYS A 3 59.21 7.47 -31.51
CA LYS A 3 59.19 7.34 -30.04
C LYS A 3 58.09 8.21 -29.39
N LEU A 4 57.79 9.36 -29.99
CA LEU A 4 56.71 10.26 -29.57
C LEU A 4 55.32 9.62 -29.71
N LYS A 5 55.05 8.88 -30.79
CA LYS A 5 53.76 8.15 -30.96
C LYS A 5 53.62 7.01 -29.94
N LYS A 6 54.73 6.35 -29.57
CA LYS A 6 54.75 5.28 -28.57
C LYS A 6 54.47 5.81 -27.15
N ILE A 7 55.06 6.95 -26.79
CA ILE A 7 54.83 7.62 -25.50
C ILE A 7 53.38 8.12 -25.40
N ARG A 8 52.88 8.78 -26.45
CA ARG A 8 51.49 9.25 -26.51
C ARG A 8 50.48 8.12 -26.32
N ASN A 9 50.65 6.98 -26.99
CA ASN A 9 49.74 5.84 -26.86
C ASN A 9 49.80 5.20 -25.46
N ARG A 10 50.95 5.20 -24.78
CA ARG A 10 51.05 4.74 -23.39
C ARG A 10 50.31 5.66 -22.42
N ILE A 11 50.39 6.97 -22.63
CA ILE A 11 49.67 7.96 -21.82
C ILE A 11 48.16 7.79 -22.00
N TYR A 12 47.66 7.67 -23.24
CA TYR A 12 46.24 7.40 -23.48
C TYR A 12 45.78 6.09 -22.84
N SER A 13 46.57 5.03 -22.96
CA SER A 13 46.23 3.74 -22.37
C SER A 13 46.22 3.77 -20.84
N ALA A 14 47.07 4.58 -20.21
CA ALA A 14 47.10 4.78 -18.76
C ALA A 14 45.92 5.63 -18.27
N ILE A 15 45.55 6.67 -19.02
CA ILE A 15 44.36 7.49 -18.71
C ILE A 15 43.10 6.65 -18.87
N SER A 16 42.99 5.86 -19.94
CA SER A 16 41.81 5.01 -20.17
C SER A 16 41.69 3.91 -19.12
N SER A 17 42.80 3.31 -18.67
CA SER A 17 42.76 2.30 -17.61
C SER A 17 42.41 2.92 -16.26
N PHE A 18 42.90 4.12 -15.96
CA PHE A 18 42.53 4.85 -14.74
C PHE A 18 41.04 5.23 -14.71
N MET A 19 40.49 5.70 -15.84
CA MET A 19 39.06 5.97 -15.98
C MET A 19 38.21 4.71 -15.86
N ALA A 20 38.67 3.59 -16.42
CA ALA A 20 37.97 2.31 -16.30
C ALA A 20 37.96 1.79 -14.86
N VAL A 21 39.09 1.87 -14.15
CA VAL A 21 39.18 1.45 -12.74
C VAL A 21 38.27 2.31 -11.87
N THR A 22 38.28 3.63 -12.03
CA THR A 22 37.41 4.52 -11.24
C THR A 22 35.92 4.27 -11.49
N PHE A 23 35.52 3.96 -12.72
CA PHE A 23 34.15 3.54 -13.03
C PHE A 23 33.77 2.20 -12.39
N LEU A 24 34.66 1.22 -12.43
CA LEU A 24 34.42 -0.12 -11.88
C LEU A 24 34.42 -0.14 -10.34
N THR A 25 35.14 0.79 -9.71
CA THR A 25 35.19 0.92 -8.25
C THR A 25 34.15 1.89 -7.68
N MET A 26 33.30 2.50 -8.53
CA MET A 26 32.23 3.37 -8.07
C MET A 26 31.14 2.52 -7.41
N SER A 27 31.19 2.42 -6.08
CA SER A 27 30.13 1.82 -5.28
C SER A 27 28.88 2.72 -5.30
N GLY A 28 27.88 2.31 -6.08
CA GLY A 28 26.56 2.93 -6.07
C GLY A 28 25.78 2.52 -4.84
N PHE A 29 25.99 3.19 -3.70
CA PHE A 29 25.03 3.13 -2.61
C PHE A 29 23.74 3.81 -3.07
N ALA A 30 22.57 3.23 -2.79
CA ALA A 30 21.30 3.90 -3.04
C ALA A 30 21.34 5.27 -2.37
N GLN A 31 21.37 6.34 -3.17
CA GLN A 31 21.51 7.69 -2.66
C GLN A 31 20.18 8.10 -2.02
N GLY A 32 20.12 8.00 -0.69
CA GLY A 32 18.95 8.38 0.11
C GLY A 32 18.28 7.21 0.85
N ASN A 33 17.60 7.55 1.94
CA ASN A 33 16.83 6.61 2.76
C ASN A 33 15.74 5.94 1.89
N ILE A 34 15.67 4.60 1.88
CA ILE A 34 14.65 3.82 1.16
C ILE A 34 13.23 4.30 1.51
N ALA A 35 13.02 4.75 2.75
CA ALA A 35 11.74 5.30 3.21
C ALA A 35 11.24 6.49 2.36
N ASN A 36 12.15 7.27 1.76
CA ASN A 36 11.84 8.42 0.91
C ASN A 36 11.78 8.08 -0.58
N SER A 37 12.02 6.83 -0.97
CA SER A 37 11.91 6.41 -2.36
C SER A 37 10.45 6.51 -2.87
N VAL A 38 10.28 6.70 -4.18
CA VAL A 38 8.96 6.73 -4.82
C VAL A 38 8.18 5.44 -4.56
N ILE A 39 8.88 4.30 -4.54
CA ILE A 39 8.26 2.98 -4.30
C ILE A 39 7.75 2.89 -2.86
N ALA A 40 8.55 3.28 -1.87
CA ALA A 40 8.14 3.24 -0.47
C ALA A 40 6.99 4.22 -0.19
N THR A 41 7.13 5.47 -0.62
CA THR A 41 6.10 6.51 -0.39
C THR A 41 4.81 6.23 -1.18
N GLY A 42 4.91 5.77 -2.42
CA GLY A 42 3.77 5.37 -3.24
C GLY A 42 3.02 4.18 -2.65
N THR A 43 3.73 3.18 -2.12
CA THR A 43 3.11 2.03 -1.45
C THR A 43 2.41 2.44 -0.16
N LYS A 44 3.02 3.31 0.65
CA LYS A 44 2.37 3.87 1.85
C LYS A 44 1.05 4.56 1.51
N LYS A 45 1.04 5.41 0.47
CA LYS A 45 -0.19 6.09 -0.01
C LYS A 45 -1.23 5.10 -0.51
N LEU A 46 -0.84 4.15 -1.34
CA LEU A 46 -1.75 3.13 -1.87
C LEU A 46 -2.46 2.36 -0.74
N ILE A 47 -1.70 1.93 0.27
CA ILE A 47 -2.30 1.20 1.39
C ILE A 47 -3.21 2.09 2.22
N ALA A 48 -2.83 3.35 2.45
CA ALA A 48 -3.68 4.32 3.16
C ALA A 48 -5.01 4.56 2.41
N ASP A 49 -4.94 4.76 1.10
CA ASP A 49 -6.11 4.96 0.24
C ASP A 49 -7.01 3.72 0.27
N VAL A 50 -6.47 2.54 -0.02
CA VAL A 50 -7.23 1.28 -0.02
C VAL A 50 -7.86 1.02 1.35
N SER A 51 -7.14 1.24 2.44
CA SER A 51 -7.68 1.03 3.80
C SER A 51 -8.84 1.98 4.08
N SER A 52 -8.70 3.26 3.75
CA SER A 52 -9.76 4.26 3.95
C SER A 52 -11.02 3.93 3.14
N TRP A 53 -10.85 3.60 1.86
CA TRP A 53 -11.95 3.22 0.97
C TRP A 53 -12.64 1.95 1.44
N LEU A 54 -11.88 0.92 1.85
CA LEU A 54 -12.43 -0.35 2.28
C LEU A 54 -13.29 -0.18 3.55
N THR A 55 -12.81 0.59 4.53
CA THR A 55 -13.59 0.92 5.73
C THR A 55 -14.82 1.76 5.38
N GLY A 56 -14.68 2.77 4.53
CA GLY A 56 -15.79 3.63 4.11
C GLY A 56 -16.91 2.85 3.41
N ILE A 57 -16.55 1.92 2.52
CA ILE A 57 -17.50 1.02 1.85
C ILE A 57 -18.18 0.09 2.86
N ALA A 58 -17.42 -0.52 3.78
CA ALA A 58 -17.97 -1.42 4.79
C ALA A 58 -19.03 -0.72 5.67
N ILE A 59 -18.74 0.51 6.12
CA ILE A 59 -19.69 1.33 6.88
C ILE A 59 -20.93 1.63 6.06
N THR A 60 -20.75 2.11 4.82
CA THR A 60 -21.85 2.54 3.96
C THR A 60 -22.79 1.39 3.61
N VAL A 61 -22.24 0.24 3.20
CA VAL A 61 -23.02 -0.95 2.85
C VAL A 61 -23.77 -1.47 4.08
N THR A 62 -23.11 -1.56 5.24
CA THR A 62 -23.74 -2.00 6.49
C THR A 62 -24.91 -1.09 6.85
N ALA A 63 -24.73 0.23 6.80
CA ALA A 63 -25.77 1.19 7.12
C ALA A 63 -26.99 1.05 6.19
N VAL A 64 -26.75 0.98 4.87
CA VAL A 64 -27.81 0.83 3.87
C VAL A 64 -28.60 -0.46 4.06
N VAL A 65 -27.90 -1.59 4.26
CA VAL A 65 -28.57 -2.88 4.48
C VAL A 65 -29.35 -2.87 5.80
N CYS A 66 -28.79 -2.33 6.88
CA CYS A 66 -29.50 -2.19 8.15
C CYS A 66 -30.78 -1.37 7.99
N VAL A 67 -30.73 -0.22 7.33
CA VAL A 67 -31.92 0.62 7.07
C VAL A 67 -32.98 -0.15 6.29
N ALA A 68 -32.58 -0.85 5.22
CA ALA A 68 -33.51 -1.65 4.42
C ALA A 68 -34.18 -2.76 5.26
N LEU A 69 -33.42 -3.43 6.14
CA LEU A 69 -33.95 -4.47 7.03
C LEU A 69 -34.88 -3.90 8.11
N PHE A 70 -34.61 -2.70 8.64
CA PHE A 70 -35.50 -2.03 9.57
C PHE A 70 -36.84 -1.66 8.93
N ILE A 71 -36.81 -1.16 7.69
CA ILE A 71 -38.03 -0.87 6.92
C ILE A 71 -38.82 -2.15 6.68
N ALA A 72 -38.16 -3.22 6.21
CA ALA A 72 -38.81 -4.50 5.96
C ALA A 72 -39.43 -5.10 7.23
N ARG A 73 -38.75 -4.95 8.39
CA ARG A 73 -39.30 -5.33 9.70
C ARG A 73 -40.56 -4.53 10.05
N GLY A 74 -40.54 -3.22 9.85
CA GLY A 74 -41.66 -2.34 10.19
C GLY A 74 -42.94 -2.64 9.39
N LEU A 75 -42.78 -3.17 8.18
CA LEU A 75 -43.89 -3.59 7.31
C LEU A 75 -44.33 -5.05 7.54
N SER A 76 -43.61 -5.82 8.35
CA SER A 76 -43.88 -7.24 8.58
C SER A 76 -44.84 -7.49 9.75
N ASP A 77 -45.62 -8.57 9.64
CA ASP A 77 -46.54 -9.01 10.68
C ASP A 77 -45.82 -9.44 11.96
N GLU A 78 -46.55 -9.48 13.08
CA GLU A 78 -46.01 -9.79 14.41
C GLU A 78 -45.22 -11.12 14.47
N GLN A 79 -45.66 -12.11 13.69
CA GLN A 79 -45.01 -13.42 13.60
C GLN A 79 -43.64 -13.36 12.91
N ASP A 80 -43.48 -12.49 11.91
CA ASP A 80 -42.27 -12.37 11.10
C ASP A 80 -41.22 -11.47 11.73
N LYS A 81 -41.63 -10.56 12.63
CA LYS A 81 -40.72 -9.66 13.35
C LYS A 81 -39.55 -10.43 13.97
N LYS A 82 -39.77 -11.58 14.62
CA LYS A 82 -38.68 -12.36 15.24
C LYS A 82 -37.61 -12.81 14.24
N THR A 83 -38.01 -13.12 13.01
CA THR A 83 -37.08 -13.49 11.93
C THR A 83 -36.29 -12.28 11.45
N TRP A 84 -36.96 -11.13 11.26
CA TRP A 84 -36.29 -9.89 10.88
C TRP A 84 -35.33 -9.37 11.96
N ASP A 85 -35.66 -9.52 13.25
CA ASP A 85 -34.75 -9.19 14.35
C ASP A 85 -33.44 -9.97 14.28
N LYS A 86 -33.52 -11.27 13.98
CA LYS A 86 -32.32 -12.09 13.81
C LYS A 86 -31.47 -11.59 12.64
N ARG A 87 -32.11 -11.27 11.50
CA ARG A 87 -31.43 -10.73 10.33
C ARG A 87 -30.71 -9.41 10.65
N ILE A 88 -31.39 -8.47 11.29
CA ILE A 88 -30.82 -7.19 11.71
C ILE A 88 -29.62 -7.40 12.64
N LYS A 89 -29.76 -8.23 13.69
CA LYS A 89 -28.66 -8.52 14.62
C LYS A 89 -27.45 -9.11 13.91
N THR A 90 -27.66 -10.09 13.03
CA THR A 90 -26.60 -10.70 12.24
C THR A 90 -25.92 -9.67 11.34
N THR A 91 -26.68 -8.81 10.65
CA THR A 91 -26.12 -7.74 9.80
C THR A 91 -25.27 -6.78 10.62
N ILE A 92 -25.74 -6.31 11.78
CA ILE A 92 -24.98 -5.42 12.65
C ILE A 92 -23.67 -6.06 13.09
N VAL A 93 -23.71 -7.31 13.58
CA VAL A 93 -22.50 -8.04 14.00
C VAL A 93 -21.53 -8.22 12.83
N SER A 94 -22.04 -8.58 11.64
CA SER A 94 -21.22 -8.75 10.44
C SER A 94 -20.58 -7.43 9.99
N GLY A 95 -21.29 -6.31 10.10
CA GLY A 95 -20.77 -5.00 9.75
C GLY A 95 -19.68 -4.54 10.70
N ILE A 96 -19.85 -4.76 12.01
CA ILE A 96 -18.80 -4.48 13.01
C ILE A 96 -17.56 -5.32 12.73
N LEU A 97 -17.72 -6.62 12.45
CA LEU A 97 -16.61 -7.51 12.10
C LEU A 97 -15.89 -7.05 10.82
N ALA A 98 -16.65 -6.68 9.78
CA ALA A 98 -16.08 -6.16 8.54
C ALA A 98 -15.25 -4.90 8.81
N ILE A 99 -15.81 -3.91 9.49
CA ILE A 99 -15.11 -2.67 9.85
C ILE A 99 -13.83 -2.98 10.64
N THR A 100 -13.90 -3.90 11.61
CA THR A 100 -12.75 -4.32 12.42
C THR A 100 -11.64 -4.96 11.57
N ILE A 101 -11.99 -5.83 10.62
CA ILE A 101 -11.00 -6.45 9.73
C ILE A 101 -10.32 -5.37 8.86
N THR A 102 -11.10 -4.42 8.34
CA THR A 102 -10.55 -3.34 7.50
C THR A 102 -9.63 -2.40 8.27
N SER A 103 -9.94 -2.09 9.53
CA SER A 103 -9.12 -1.21 10.36
C SER A 103 -7.80 -1.88 10.75
N ILE A 104 -7.79 -3.20 10.97
CA ILE A 104 -6.55 -3.96 11.24
C ILE A 104 -5.56 -3.83 10.06
N VAL A 105 -6.04 -3.85 8.80
CA VAL A 105 -5.18 -3.66 7.63
C VAL A 105 -4.47 -2.30 7.68
N GLY A 106 -5.21 -1.24 7.99
CA GLY A 106 -4.63 0.10 8.14
C GLY A 106 -3.61 0.18 9.29
N VAL A 107 -3.88 -0.46 10.43
CA VAL A 107 -2.95 -0.50 11.57
C VAL A 107 -1.65 -1.24 11.21
N ILE A 108 -1.75 -2.44 10.61
CA ILE A 108 -0.56 -3.21 10.20
C ILE A 108 0.27 -2.41 9.19
N ALA A 109 -0.38 -1.78 8.23
CA ALA A 109 0.28 -0.94 7.24
C ALA A 109 1.02 0.24 7.88
N SER A 110 0.44 0.87 8.90
CA SER A 110 1.07 1.98 9.60
C SER A 110 2.31 1.57 10.41
N TYR A 111 2.37 0.32 10.89
CA TYR A 111 3.50 -0.20 11.67
C TYR A 111 4.77 -0.37 10.83
N PHE A 112 4.65 -0.92 9.61
CA PHE A 112 5.80 -1.07 8.69
C PHE A 112 6.02 0.17 7.80
N GLY A 113 5.03 1.06 7.76
CA GLY A 113 5.04 2.32 7.03
C GLY A 113 5.37 3.54 7.89
N GLY A 114 5.75 3.37 9.16
CA GLY A 114 6.29 4.41 10.04
C GLY A 114 7.75 4.68 9.75
#